data_AF-A0A914YW34-F1
#
_entry.id   AF-A0A914YW34-F1
#
_cell.length_a   1.000
_cell.length_b   1.000
_cell.length_c   1.000
_cell.angle_alpha   90.00
_cell.angle_beta   90.00
_cell.angle_gamma   90.00
#
_symmetry.space_group_name_H-M   'P 1'
#
loop_
_entity.id
_entity.type
_entity.pdbx_description
1 polymer ?
#
loop_
_entity_poly.entity_id
_entity_poly.type
_entity_poly.pdbx_seq_one_letter_code
_entity_poly.pdbx_strand_id
1 'polypeptide(L)'
;MNSRLAVRPLVQAIRKSHSSPHQGLQLAKFQGQTPTGFVHDGWATSRLPFNVRNKWAFAVKATLFLAVGFWAPFIVVEYQLRKANQ
;
A
#
# COMPACT_ATOMS: atom_id res chain seq x y z
N MET A 1 -1.18 16.12 30.45
CA MET A 1 -1.59 16.11 29.03
C MET A 1 -2.61 14.99 28.84
N ASN A 2 -3.87 15.33 28.58
CA ASN A 2 -5.01 14.42 28.75
C ASN A 2 -5.10 13.40 27.59
N SER A 3 -4.69 12.15 27.85
CA SER A 3 -4.71 11.01 26.90
C SER A 3 -6.05 10.78 26.20
N ARG A 4 -7.16 11.21 26.82
CA ARG A 4 -8.52 11.14 26.26
C ARG A 4 -8.72 12.00 25.00
N LEU A 5 -7.93 13.06 24.82
CA LEU A 5 -8.01 13.96 23.67
C LEU A 5 -7.37 13.37 22.40
N ALA A 6 -6.37 12.50 22.54
CA ALA A 6 -5.68 11.85 21.41
C ALA A 6 -6.35 10.52 20.99
N VAL A 7 -6.98 9.81 21.92
CA VAL A 7 -7.67 8.53 21.62
C VAL A 7 -8.94 8.74 20.81
N ARG A 8 -9.68 9.83 21.05
CA ARG A 8 -10.91 10.15 20.33
C ARG A 8 -10.72 10.34 18.81
N PRO A 9 -9.78 11.16 18.32
CA PRO A 9 -9.55 11.29 16.88
C PRO A 9 -9.01 10.01 16.25
N LEU A 10 -8.20 9.24 16.98
CA LEU A 10 -7.69 7.95 16.49
C LEU A 10 -8.82 6.91 16.32
N VAL A 11 -9.66 6.74 17.34
CA VAL A 11 -10.82 5.84 17.29
C VAL A 11 -11.82 6.33 16.24
N GLN A 12 -12.03 7.64 16.11
CA GLN A 12 -12.86 8.20 15.03
C GLN A 12 -12.25 7.98 13.65
N ALA A 13 -10.93 8.05 13.48
CA ALA A 13 -10.26 7.75 12.22
C ALA A 13 -10.38 6.27 11.85
N ILE A 14 -10.19 5.37 12.82
CA ILE A 14 -10.35 3.91 12.65
C ILE A 14 -11.81 3.55 12.35
N ARG A 15 -12.77 4.21 13.01
CA ARG A 15 -14.20 4.01 12.76
C ARG A 15 -14.62 4.61 11.43
N LYS A 16 -14.11 5.78 11.02
CA LYS A 16 -14.39 6.35 9.68
C LYS A 16 -13.81 5.49 8.57
N SER A 17 -12.66 4.85 8.78
CA SER A 17 -12.10 3.88 7.83
C SER A 17 -12.91 2.58 7.76
N HIS A 18 -13.49 2.12 8.87
CA HIS A 18 -14.37 0.93 8.89
C HIS A 18 -15.84 1.20 8.54
N SER A 19 -16.34 2.42 8.77
CA SER A 19 -17.76 2.79 8.66
C SER A 19 -18.02 3.78 7.53
N SER A 20 -17.08 3.98 6.60
CA SER A 20 -17.38 4.66 5.34
C SER A 20 -18.26 3.75 4.49
N PRO A 21 -19.58 3.96 4.40
CA PRO A 21 -20.41 3.12 3.55
C PRO A 21 -20.26 3.53 2.07
N HIS A 22 -19.42 4.54 1.73
CA HIS A 22 -19.43 5.15 0.39
C HIS A 22 -18.08 5.58 -0.22
N GLN A 23 -16.89 5.25 0.32
CA GLN A 23 -15.61 5.59 -0.36
C GLN A 23 -14.49 4.53 -0.34
N GLY A 24 -14.53 3.50 0.51
CA GLY A 24 -13.42 2.54 0.65
C GLY A 24 -13.72 1.10 0.23
N LEU A 25 -15.00 0.72 0.17
CA LEU A 25 -15.47 -0.56 -0.37
C LEU A 25 -16.31 -0.29 -1.62
N GLN A 26 -15.75 0.48 -2.55
CA GLN A 26 -16.30 0.48 -3.89
C GLN A 26 -16.03 -0.92 -4.45
N LEU A 27 -17.04 -1.81 -4.42
CA LEU A 27 -17.35 -2.54 -5.65
C LEU A 27 -17.14 -1.52 -6.75
N ALA A 28 -16.05 -1.67 -7.52
CA ALA A 28 -15.59 -0.62 -8.41
C ALA A 28 -16.83 -0.19 -9.20
N LYS A 29 -17.33 1.04 -8.96
CA LYS A 29 -18.58 1.48 -9.61
C LYS A 29 -18.34 1.17 -11.07
N PHE A 30 -19.21 0.33 -11.66
CA PHE A 30 -19.01 -0.12 -13.03
C PHE A 30 -18.98 1.13 -13.89
N GLN A 31 -17.78 1.56 -14.23
CA GLN A 31 -17.53 2.76 -14.97
C GLN A 31 -17.32 2.24 -16.37
N GLY A 32 -18.25 2.57 -17.27
CA GLY A 32 -18.20 2.11 -18.66
C GLY A 32 -16.81 2.37 -19.22
N GLN A 33 -16.24 1.37 -19.90
CA GLN A 33 -14.97 1.53 -20.58
C GLN A 33 -15.09 2.68 -21.58
N THR A 34 -14.29 3.74 -21.38
CA THR A 34 -14.11 4.76 -22.41
C THR A 34 -13.07 4.25 -23.41
N PRO A 35 -13.12 4.63 -24.70
CA PRO A 35 -12.17 4.15 -25.71
C PRO A 35 -10.70 4.42 -25.37
N THR A 36 -10.46 5.40 -24.51
CA THR A 36 -9.13 5.85 -24.06
C THR A 36 -8.89 5.61 -22.56
N GLY A 37 -9.79 4.89 -21.87
CA GLY A 37 -9.74 4.68 -20.43
C GLY A 37 -9.11 3.34 -20.02
N PHE A 38 -8.72 3.24 -18.75
CA PHE A 38 -8.22 1.98 -18.19
C PHE A 38 -9.32 0.91 -18.17
N VAL A 39 -8.95 -0.34 -18.45
CA VAL A 39 -9.87 -1.49 -18.34
C VAL A 39 -10.23 -1.69 -16.87
N HIS A 40 -11.51 -1.48 -16.55
CA HIS A 40 -12.06 -1.72 -15.23
C HIS A 40 -12.70 -3.11 -15.19
N ASP A 41 -12.03 -4.09 -14.58
CA ASP A 41 -12.54 -5.46 -14.46
C ASP A 41 -13.56 -5.64 -13.30
N GLY A 42 -13.90 -4.55 -12.58
CA GLY A 42 -14.86 -4.52 -11.49
C GLY A 42 -14.31 -4.94 -10.11
N TRP A 43 -13.09 -5.47 -10.04
CA TRP A 43 -12.50 -5.93 -8.78
C TRP A 43 -11.85 -4.78 -8.01
N ALA A 44 -11.87 -4.87 -6.68
CA ALA A 44 -11.28 -3.87 -5.78
C ALA A 44 -9.78 -3.62 -6.06
N THR A 45 -9.11 -4.58 -6.68
CA THR A 45 -7.66 -4.58 -6.93
C THR A 45 -7.29 -4.28 -8.37
N SER A 46 -8.28 -3.99 -9.22
CA SER A 46 -8.15 -3.70 -10.66
C SER A 46 -7.24 -2.53 -11.01
N ARG A 47 -7.06 -1.61 -10.06
CA ARG A 47 -6.26 -0.37 -10.23
C ARG A 47 -4.82 -0.51 -9.75
N LEU A 48 -4.46 -1.65 -9.16
CA LEU A 48 -3.10 -1.87 -8.68
C LEU A 48 -2.18 -2.21 -9.84
N PRO A 49 -0.95 -1.64 -9.90
CA PRO A 49 0.01 -1.92 -10.97
C PRO A 49 0.68 -3.31 -10.83
N PHE A 50 0.18 -4.17 -9.94
CA PHE A 50 0.67 -5.52 -9.71
C PHE A 50 -0.50 -6.48 -9.46
N ASN A 51 -0.34 -7.72 -9.93
CA ASN A 51 -1.35 -8.76 -9.78
C ASN A 51 -1.39 -9.29 -8.34
N VAL A 52 -2.58 -9.30 -7.74
CA VAL A 52 -2.84 -9.77 -6.38
C VAL A 52 -3.71 -11.03 -6.31
N ARG A 53 -4.08 -11.60 -7.45
CA ARG A 53 -5.02 -12.74 -7.54
C ARG A 53 -4.46 -14.01 -6.90
N ASN A 54 -3.14 -14.21 -6.96
CA ASN A 54 -2.45 -15.28 -6.24
C ASN A 54 -1.83 -14.73 -4.94
N LYS A 55 -2.39 -15.12 -3.80
CA LYS A 55 -1.97 -14.65 -2.47
C LYS A 55 -0.51 -14.94 -2.15
N TRP A 56 0.01 -16.09 -2.58
CA TRP A 56 1.39 -16.50 -2.30
C TRP A 56 2.38 -15.71 -3.17
N ALA A 57 2.07 -15.57 -4.46
CA ALA A 57 2.87 -14.74 -5.34
C ALA A 57 2.88 -13.27 -4.91
N PHE A 58 1.73 -12.77 -4.43
CA PHE A 58 1.63 -11.42 -3.89
C PHE A 58 2.48 -11.25 -2.62
N ALA A 59 2.40 -12.20 -1.67
CA ALA A 59 3.21 -12.15 -0.46
C ALA A 59 4.72 -12.12 -0.77
N VAL A 60 5.19 -12.96 -1.70
CA VAL A 60 6.60 -12.95 -2.13
C VAL A 60 6.99 -11.60 -2.72
N LYS A 61 6.19 -11.05 -3.64
CA LYS A 61 6.45 -9.73 -4.26
C LYS A 61 6.49 -8.61 -3.23
N ALA A 62 5.52 -8.58 -2.31
CA ALA A 62 5.43 -7.58 -1.26
C ALA A 62 6.63 -7.64 -0.32
N THR A 63 7.01 -8.85 0.12
CA THR A 63 8.18 -9.06 0.99
C THR A 63 9.47 -8.62 0.30
N LEU A 64 9.70 -9.01 -0.96
CA LEU A 64 10.90 -8.59 -1.69
C LEU A 64 10.96 -7.08 -1.88
N PHE A 65 9.85 -6.45 -2.27
CA PHE A 65 9.79 -5.00 -2.45
C PHE A 65 10.15 -4.24 -1.17
N LEU A 66 9.59 -4.66 -0.03
CA LEU A 66 9.88 -4.03 1.26
C LEU A 66 11.30 -4.36 1.77
N ALA A 67 11.75 -5.60 1.59
CA ALA A 67 13.08 -6.03 2.03
C ALA A 67 14.19 -5.27 1.30
N VAL A 68 14.05 -5.02 -0.01
CA VAL A 68 15.01 -4.23 -0.78
C VAL A 68 15.10 -2.80 -0.26
N GLY A 69 13.96 -2.14 -0.03
CA GLY A 69 13.94 -0.78 0.53
C GLY A 69 14.54 -0.71 1.94
N PHE A 70 14.28 -1.73 2.76
CA PHE A 70 14.84 -1.83 4.10
C PHE A 70 16.36 -2.06 4.10
N TRP A 71 16.87 -2.92 3.21
CA TRP A 71 18.30 -3.26 3.13
C TRP A 71 19.15 -2.20 2.42
N ALA A 72 18.56 -1.43 1.49
CA ALA A 72 19.25 -0.42 0.69
C ALA A 72 20.20 0.51 1.50
N PRO A 73 19.78 1.16 2.60
CA PRO A 73 20.68 2.04 3.35
C PRO A 73 21.89 1.31 3.95
N PHE A 74 21.74 0.07 4.40
CA PHE A 74 22.84 -0.71 4.98
C PHE A 74 23.90 -1.06 3.94
N ILE A 75 23.46 -1.45 2.74
CA ILE A 75 24.35 -1.73 1.61
C ILE A 75 25.13 -0.46 1.22
N VAL A 76 24.46 0.69 1.20
CA VAL A 76 25.11 1.98 0.91
C VAL A 76 26.14 2.32 1.97
N VAL A 77 25.83 2.17 3.26
CA VAL A 77 26.78 2.42 4.35
C VAL A 77 27.99 1.50 4.24
N GLU A 78 27.79 0.21 4.02
CA GLU A 78 28.90 -0.74 3.86
C GLU A 78 29.79 -0.37 2.67
N TYR A 79 29.18 0.02 1.54
CA TYR A 79 29.92 0.49 0.38
C TYR A 79 30.76 1.73 0.70
N GLN A 80 30.19 2.71 1.42
CA GLN A 80 30.93 3.93 1.79
C GLN A 80 32.07 3.64 2.77
N LEU A 81 31.87 2.75 3.75
CA LEU A 81 32.93 2.36 4.68
C LEU A 81 34.08 1.65 3.98
N ARG A 82 33.78 0.72 3.06
CA ARG A 82 34.80 0.04 2.25
C ARG A 82 35.57 1.04 1.37
N LYS A 83 34.86 2.01 0.78
CA LYS A 83 35.46 3.07 -0.03
C LYS A 83 36.35 4.00 0.80
N ALA A 84 35.95 4.34 2.02
CA ALA A 84 36.72 5.23 2.90
C ALA A 84 37.97 4.57 3.49
N ASN A 85 38.04 3.24 3.48
CA ASN A 85 39.17 2.45 3.97
C ASN A 85 40.17 2.07 2.85
N GLN A 86 39.99 2.61 1.64
CA GLN A 86 40.94 2.57 0.52
C GLN A 86 41.62 3.94 0.42
#